data_AF-A0A948VZ00-F1
#
_entry.id   AF-A0A948VZ00-F1
#
_cell.length_a   1.000
_cell.length_b   1.000
_cell.length_c   1.000
_cell.angle_alpha   90.00
_cell.angle_beta   90.00
_cell.angle_gamma   90.00
#
_symmetry.space_group_name_H-M   'P 1'
#
loop_
_entity.id
_entity.type
_entity.pdbx_description
1 polymer ?
#
loop_
_entity_poly.entity_id
_entity_poly.type
_entity_poly.pdbx_seq_one_letter_code
_entity_poly.pdbx_strand_id
1 'polypeptide(L)'
;MRVEVDQSGKIGDTKVPTVLAFSNEESYAILIPAKVKRECVQRLREQGKTGKTFYMRLFAVGLFFLLRDHAPDAGQIAVDVEYPGRNAEVKLYLLNMLRQANITIDMETIHFEHIGKSSRAHKKALAVYSKKQSPDRIIKLDEILELLQNKSDRDVS
;
A
#
# COMPACT_ATOMS: atom_id res chain seq x y z
N MET A 1 14.25 -15.28 0.36
CA MET A 1 13.04 -15.32 1.21
C MET A 1 11.86 -14.72 0.43
N ARG A 2 10.68 -15.36 0.43
CA ARG A 2 9.47 -14.84 -0.23
C ARG A 2 8.51 -14.27 0.81
N VAL A 3 7.97 -13.10 0.52
CA VAL A 3 6.98 -12.39 1.33
C VAL A 3 5.70 -12.26 0.52
N GLU A 4 4.57 -12.62 1.10
CA GLU A 4 3.25 -12.42 0.52
C GLU A 4 2.61 -11.16 1.11
N VAL A 5 1.93 -10.36 0.30
CA VAL A 5 1.24 -9.13 0.68
C VAL A 5 -0.22 -9.20 0.25
N ASP A 6 -1.13 -9.09 1.21
CA ASP A 6 -2.58 -9.11 0.96
C ASP A 6 -3.27 -7.98 1.74
N GLN A 7 -4.53 -7.72 1.41
CA GLN A 7 -5.35 -6.69 2.02
C GLN A 7 -6.65 -7.22 2.63
N SER A 8 -7.22 -6.43 3.52
CA SER A 8 -8.59 -6.59 4.00
C SER A 8 -9.26 -5.24 4.10
N GLY A 9 -10.47 -5.14 3.52
CA GLY A 9 -11.16 -3.87 3.32
C GLY A 9 -10.61 -3.10 2.11
N LYS A 10 -11.42 -3.00 1.06
CA LYS A 10 -10.99 -2.43 -0.23
C LYS A 10 -10.49 -1.00 -0.07
N ILE A 11 -9.31 -0.70 -0.60
CA ILE A 11 -8.71 0.65 -0.52
C ILE A 11 -9.63 1.73 -1.13
N GLY A 12 -10.32 1.40 -2.22
CA GLY A 12 -11.30 2.28 -2.87
C GLY A 12 -12.62 2.46 -2.14
N ASP A 13 -12.95 1.59 -1.17
CA ASP A 13 -14.14 1.77 -0.33
C ASP A 13 -13.78 2.62 0.89
N THR A 14 -14.09 3.92 0.82
CA THR A 14 -13.80 4.89 1.87
C THR A 14 -14.72 4.79 3.10
N LYS A 15 -15.72 3.89 3.08
CA LYS A 15 -16.60 3.66 4.23
C LYS A 15 -15.92 2.76 5.27
N VAL A 16 -15.09 1.82 4.82
CA VAL A 16 -14.39 0.84 5.66
C VAL A 16 -12.90 1.17 5.79
N PRO A 17 -12.22 0.75 6.86
CA PRO A 17 -10.76 0.82 6.91
C PRO A 17 -10.13 -0.13 5.89
N THR A 18 -8.86 0.07 5.59
CA THR A 18 -8.05 -0.90 4.84
C THR A 18 -6.90 -1.36 5.70
N VAL A 19 -6.70 -2.66 5.79
CA VAL A 19 -5.50 -3.27 6.34
C VAL A 19 -4.70 -3.82 5.19
N LEU A 20 -3.40 -3.51 5.16
CA LEU A 20 -2.43 -4.20 4.33
C LEU A 20 -1.52 -4.97 5.26
N ALA A 21 -1.24 -6.23 4.94
CA ALA A 21 -0.35 -7.06 5.72
C ALA A 21 0.59 -7.82 4.82
N PHE A 22 1.79 -8.06 5.34
CA PHE A 22 2.67 -9.06 4.77
C PHE A 22 2.90 -10.22 5.73
N SER A 23 3.24 -11.38 5.18
CA SER A 23 3.74 -12.47 6.00
C SER A 23 4.75 -13.36 5.26
N ASN A 24 5.73 -13.80 6.02
CA ASN A 24 6.70 -14.86 5.77
C ASN A 24 6.88 -15.63 7.10
N GLU A 25 8.13 -15.83 7.55
CA GLU A 25 8.44 -16.25 8.93
C GLU A 25 7.98 -15.21 9.97
N GLU A 26 7.98 -13.93 9.60
CA GLU A 26 7.44 -12.80 10.34
C GLU A 26 6.11 -12.32 9.75
N SER A 27 5.47 -11.35 10.42
CA SER A 27 4.27 -10.71 9.90
C SER A 27 4.16 -9.28 10.40
N TYR A 28 3.70 -8.39 9.55
CA TYR A 28 3.46 -7.01 9.89
C TYR A 28 2.21 -6.51 9.17
N ALA A 29 1.47 -5.61 9.80
CA ALA A 29 0.24 -5.07 9.25
C ALA A 29 0.11 -3.58 9.54
N ILE A 30 -0.28 -2.83 8.52
CA ILE A 30 -0.66 -1.43 8.64
C ILE A 30 -2.18 -1.27 8.52
N LEU A 31 -2.73 -0.33 9.25
CA LEU A 31 -4.13 0.08 9.18
C LEU A 31 -4.22 1.49 8.60
N ILE A 32 -4.98 1.65 7.52
CA ILE A 32 -5.42 2.93 6.98
C ILE A 32 -6.88 3.15 7.41
N PRO A 33 -7.15 4.06 8.36
CA PRO A 33 -8.51 4.29 8.84
C PRO A 33 -9.44 4.80 7.75
N ALA A 34 -10.72 4.43 7.81
CA ALA A 34 -11.75 4.92 6.89
C ALA A 34 -11.81 6.47 6.87
N LYS A 35 -11.69 7.09 8.05
CA LYS A 35 -11.66 8.55 8.22
C LYS A 35 -10.50 9.18 7.45
N VAL A 36 -9.30 8.60 7.56
CA VAL A 36 -8.11 9.07 6.84
C VAL A 36 -8.31 8.97 5.32
N LYS A 37 -8.87 7.86 4.82
CA LYS A 37 -9.18 7.71 3.38
C LYS A 37 -10.17 8.77 2.88
N ARG A 38 -11.23 9.03 3.65
CA ARG A 38 -12.23 10.08 3.31
C ARG A 38 -11.61 11.47 3.27
N GLU A 39 -10.81 11.81 4.26
CA GLU A 39 -10.14 13.12 4.33
C GLU A 39 -9.11 13.30 3.20
N CYS A 40 -8.40 12.23 2.82
CA CYS A 40 -7.51 12.26 1.64
C CYS A 40 -8.30 12.58 0.35
N VAL A 41 -9.41 11.87 0.13
CA VAL A 41 -10.28 12.10 -1.05
C VAL A 41 -10.81 13.53 -1.05
N GLN A 42 -11.25 14.03 0.10
CA GLN A 42 -11.78 15.37 0.21
C GLN A 42 -10.73 16.42 -0.17
N ARG A 43 -9.53 16.38 0.44
CA ARG A 43 -8.47 17.34 0.14
C ARG A 43 -8.04 17.33 -1.32
N LEU A 44 -8.00 16.15 -1.94
CA LEU A 44 -7.63 16.06 -3.36
C LEU A 44 -8.71 16.62 -4.27
N ARG A 45 -10.00 16.40 -3.94
CA ARG A 45 -11.11 17.02 -4.67
C ARG A 45 -11.09 18.54 -4.56
N GLU A 46 -10.78 19.07 -3.38
CA GLU A 46 -10.59 20.51 -3.16
C GLU A 46 -9.44 21.08 -4.01
N GLN A 47 -8.43 20.26 -4.34
CA GLN A 47 -7.36 20.60 -5.28
C GLN A 47 -7.71 20.33 -6.76
N GLY A 48 -8.97 20.01 -7.08
CA GLY A 48 -9.41 19.68 -8.44
C GLY A 48 -8.98 18.29 -8.95
N LYS A 49 -8.32 17.48 -8.12
CA LYS A 49 -7.86 16.14 -8.48
C LYS A 49 -9.00 15.14 -8.28
N THR A 50 -9.41 14.47 -9.35
CA THR A 50 -10.46 13.44 -9.33
C THR A 50 -10.04 12.19 -10.10
N GLY A 51 -10.75 11.07 -9.87
CA GLY A 51 -10.63 9.87 -10.70
C GLY A 51 -10.10 8.62 -10.00
N LYS A 52 -10.20 7.48 -10.71
CA LYS A 52 -9.86 6.14 -10.20
C LYS A 52 -8.35 5.96 -9.92
N THR A 53 -7.50 6.75 -10.57
CA THR A 53 -6.04 6.74 -10.36
C THR A 53 -5.66 7.13 -8.94
N PHE A 54 -6.48 7.90 -8.23
CA PHE A 54 -6.23 8.23 -6.83
C PHE A 54 -6.16 6.99 -5.94
N TYR A 55 -7.16 6.09 -6.01
CA TYR A 55 -7.19 4.92 -5.13
C TYR A 55 -6.04 3.96 -5.40
N MET A 56 -5.60 3.89 -6.65
CA MET A 56 -4.42 3.12 -7.04
C MET A 56 -3.12 3.73 -6.47
N ARG A 57 -2.98 5.07 -6.50
CA ARG A 57 -1.87 5.75 -5.84
C ARG A 57 -1.92 5.57 -4.32
N LEU A 58 -3.10 5.63 -3.72
CA LEU A 58 -3.31 5.37 -2.29
C LEU A 58 -2.93 3.93 -1.92
N PHE A 59 -3.24 2.95 -2.77
CA PHE A 59 -2.80 1.57 -2.61
C PHE A 59 -1.27 1.48 -2.64
N ALA A 60 -0.62 2.10 -3.63
CA ALA A 60 0.84 2.14 -3.70
C ALA A 60 1.47 2.82 -2.46
N VAL A 61 0.86 3.88 -1.93
CA VAL A 61 1.30 4.54 -0.69
C VAL A 61 1.19 3.60 0.51
N GLY A 62 0.09 2.83 0.59
CA GLY A 62 -0.06 1.78 1.58
C GLY A 62 1.04 0.72 1.46
N LEU A 63 1.32 0.23 0.25
CA LEU A 63 2.42 -0.71 0.01
C LEU A 63 3.76 -0.13 0.45
N PHE A 64 4.03 1.15 0.16
CA PHE A 64 5.25 1.82 0.59
C PHE A 64 5.39 1.81 2.12
N PHE A 65 4.36 2.21 2.87
CA PHE A 65 4.43 2.18 4.34
C PHE A 65 4.55 0.77 4.91
N LEU A 66 3.96 -0.22 4.24
CA LEU A 66 4.06 -1.62 4.64
C LEU A 66 5.47 -2.18 4.42
N LEU A 67 6.10 -1.80 3.31
CA LEU A 67 7.31 -2.44 2.81
C LEU A 67 8.59 -1.67 3.14
N ARG A 68 8.58 -0.34 3.28
CA ARG A 68 9.80 0.48 3.38
C ARG A 68 10.80 0.03 4.46
N ASP A 69 10.29 -0.51 5.56
CA ASP A 69 11.10 -0.90 6.73
C ASP A 69 11.45 -2.41 6.73
N HIS A 70 10.93 -3.20 5.77
CA HIS A 70 11.03 -4.66 5.75
C HIS A 70 11.44 -5.26 4.39
N ALA A 71 11.30 -4.49 3.33
CA ALA A 71 11.51 -4.96 1.97
C ALA A 71 12.98 -5.10 1.54
N PRO A 72 13.97 -4.37 2.10
CA PRO A 72 15.38 -4.64 1.85
C PRO A 72 15.83 -6.07 2.20
N ASP A 73 15.18 -6.71 3.18
CA ASP A 73 15.50 -8.06 3.63
C ASP A 73 14.76 -9.15 2.82
N ALA A 74 13.80 -8.76 1.98
CA ALA A 74 13.00 -9.67 1.19
C ALA A 74 13.67 -10.02 -0.15
N GLY A 75 13.79 -11.31 -0.45
CA GLY A 75 14.29 -11.76 -1.76
C GLY A 75 13.23 -11.70 -2.86
N GLN A 76 11.96 -11.88 -2.51
CA GLN A 76 10.81 -11.76 -3.40
C GLN A 76 9.59 -11.25 -2.61
N ILE A 77 8.79 -10.38 -3.23
CA ILE A 77 7.57 -9.78 -2.69
C ILE A 77 6.45 -10.04 -3.69
N ALA A 78 5.52 -10.91 -3.32
CA ALA A 78 4.30 -11.17 -4.07
C ALA A 78 3.17 -10.32 -3.49
N VAL A 79 2.55 -9.48 -4.31
CA VAL A 79 1.41 -8.62 -3.93
C VAL A 79 0.14 -9.13 -4.59
N ASP A 80 -0.94 -9.28 -3.83
CA ASP A 80 -2.23 -9.68 -4.40
C ASP A 80 -2.73 -8.69 -5.46
N VAL A 81 -3.31 -9.21 -6.54
CA VAL A 81 -3.80 -8.41 -7.65
C VAL A 81 -5.09 -7.67 -7.26
N GLU A 82 -4.94 -6.41 -6.82
CA GLU A 82 -6.08 -5.54 -6.52
C GLU A 82 -6.61 -4.77 -7.75
N TYR A 83 -5.74 -4.48 -8.71
CA TYR A 83 -6.05 -3.69 -9.91
C TYR A 83 -5.65 -4.44 -11.20
N PRO A 84 -6.44 -5.45 -11.63
CA PRO A 84 -6.16 -6.20 -12.86
C PRO A 84 -5.90 -5.27 -14.06
N GLY A 85 -4.80 -5.51 -14.78
CA GLY A 85 -4.38 -4.69 -15.93
C GLY A 85 -3.63 -3.40 -15.58
N ARG A 86 -3.48 -3.04 -14.29
CA ARG A 86 -2.77 -1.81 -13.85
C ARG A 86 -1.64 -2.06 -12.85
N ASN A 87 -1.23 -3.32 -12.68
CA ASN A 87 -0.17 -3.73 -11.76
C ASN A 87 1.16 -2.99 -12.03
N ALA A 88 1.52 -2.79 -13.31
CA ALA A 88 2.72 -2.05 -13.69
C ALA A 88 2.71 -0.59 -13.22
N GLU A 89 1.55 0.08 -13.26
CA GLU A 89 1.40 1.44 -12.75
C GLU A 89 1.55 1.48 -11.22
N VAL A 90 0.91 0.55 -10.50
CA VAL A 90 1.08 0.42 -9.03
C VAL A 90 2.55 0.22 -8.68
N LYS A 91 3.23 -0.70 -9.39
CA LYS A 91 4.65 -0.99 -9.22
C LYS A 91 5.51 0.25 -9.44
N LEU A 92 5.26 1.01 -10.51
CA LEU A 92 5.98 2.25 -10.81
C LEU A 92 5.83 3.28 -9.69
N TYR A 93 4.60 3.51 -9.20
CA TYR A 93 4.38 4.44 -8.08
C TYR A 93 5.14 4.00 -6.82
N LEU A 94 5.08 2.71 -6.48
CA LEU A 94 5.78 2.15 -5.33
C LEU A 94 7.31 2.31 -5.45
N LEU A 95 7.89 1.91 -6.58
CA LEU A 95 9.34 2.01 -6.82
C LEU A 95 9.82 3.46 -6.78
N ASN A 96 9.04 4.41 -7.31
CA ASN A 96 9.37 5.83 -7.22
C ASN A 96 9.44 6.32 -5.77
N MET A 97 8.49 5.92 -4.92
CA MET A 97 8.50 6.30 -3.49
C MET A 97 9.67 5.65 -2.74
N LEU A 98 9.96 4.37 -3.00
CA LEU A 98 11.10 3.68 -2.41
C LEU A 98 12.42 4.37 -2.79
N ARG A 99 12.59 4.70 -4.08
CA ARG A 99 13.76 5.44 -4.57
C ARG A 99 13.90 6.82 -3.91
N GLN A 100 12.81 7.57 -3.78
CA GLN A 100 12.82 8.88 -3.11
C GLN A 100 13.19 8.78 -1.63
N ALA A 101 12.90 7.65 -0.99
CA ALA A 101 13.29 7.35 0.38
C ALA A 101 14.70 6.75 0.50
N ASN A 102 15.49 6.71 -0.58
CA ASN A 102 16.81 6.04 -0.66
C ASN A 102 16.78 4.55 -0.31
N ILE A 103 15.65 3.87 -0.60
CA ILE A 103 15.50 2.42 -0.41
C ILE A 103 15.69 1.75 -1.77
N THR A 104 16.78 0.99 -1.89
CA THR A 104 17.12 0.27 -3.12
C THR A 104 16.52 -1.13 -3.09
N ILE A 105 15.64 -1.40 -4.04
CA ILE A 105 15.04 -2.72 -4.28
C ILE A 105 15.09 -2.99 -5.78
N ASP A 106 15.42 -4.23 -6.15
CA ASP A 106 15.37 -4.65 -7.54
C ASP A 106 13.92 -4.62 -8.03
N MET A 107 13.72 -4.14 -9.26
CA MET A 107 12.41 -4.19 -9.91
C MET A 107 11.88 -5.63 -9.92
N GLU A 108 12.75 -6.62 -10.13
CA GLU A 108 12.40 -8.04 -10.14
C GLU A 108 12.13 -8.61 -8.74
N THR A 109 12.24 -7.83 -7.66
CA THR A 109 11.82 -8.30 -6.34
C THR A 109 10.30 -8.24 -6.17
N ILE A 110 9.59 -7.35 -6.86
CA ILE A 110 8.16 -7.11 -6.65
C ILE A 110 7.33 -7.67 -7.81
N HIS A 111 6.45 -8.61 -7.52
CA HIS A 111 5.52 -9.21 -8.50
C HIS A 111 4.08 -9.15 -8.02
N PHE A 112 3.15 -9.23 -8.96
CA PHE A 112 1.72 -9.27 -8.69
C PHE A 112 1.15 -10.61 -9.14
N GLU A 113 0.42 -11.26 -8.26
CA GLU A 113 -0.18 -12.58 -8.49
C GLU A 113 -1.44 -12.74 -7.64
N HIS A 114 -2.26 -13.75 -7.90
CA HIS A 114 -3.43 -14.03 -7.07
C HIS A 114 -3.01 -14.76 -5.80
N ILE A 115 -3.12 -14.08 -4.66
CA ILE A 115 -2.84 -14.65 -3.35
C ILE A 115 -4.15 -15.23 -2.80
N GLY A 116 -4.11 -16.53 -2.48
CA GLY A 116 -5.28 -17.23 -1.97
C GLY A 116 -5.65 -16.83 -0.55
N LYS A 117 -6.93 -16.99 -0.18
CA LYS A 117 -7.46 -16.73 1.18
C LYS A 117 -6.82 -17.60 2.28
N SER A 118 -6.14 -18.67 1.91
CA SER A 118 -5.41 -19.54 2.83
C SER A 118 -4.04 -18.97 3.23
N SER A 119 -3.54 -17.94 2.53
CA SER A 119 -2.24 -17.32 2.75
C SER A 119 -2.13 -16.73 4.16
N ARG A 120 -0.90 -16.65 4.66
CA ARG A 120 -0.64 -16.08 5.98
C ARG A 120 -0.89 -14.57 5.99
N ALA A 121 -0.55 -13.90 4.89
CA ALA A 121 -0.82 -12.47 4.69
C ALA A 121 -2.32 -12.18 4.76
N HIS A 122 -3.16 -12.97 4.07
CA HIS A 122 -4.62 -12.85 4.12
C HIS A 122 -5.14 -12.96 5.55
N LYS A 123 -4.71 -14.00 6.27
CA LYS A 123 -5.14 -14.27 7.65
C LYS A 123 -4.76 -13.13 8.59
N LYS A 124 -3.53 -12.60 8.49
CA LYS A 124 -3.07 -11.44 9.28
C LYS A 124 -3.89 -10.20 8.96
N ALA A 125 -4.09 -9.87 7.67
CA ALA A 125 -4.90 -8.74 7.26
C ALA A 125 -6.34 -8.83 7.80
N LEU A 126 -6.95 -10.01 7.70
CA LEU A 126 -8.31 -10.27 8.16
C LEU A 126 -8.43 -10.21 9.69
N ALA A 127 -7.44 -10.72 10.42
CA ALA A 127 -7.42 -10.70 11.88
C ALA A 127 -7.36 -9.26 12.41
N VAL A 128 -6.51 -8.42 11.82
CA VAL A 128 -6.41 -6.99 12.17
C VAL A 128 -7.67 -6.24 11.74
N TYR A 129 -8.18 -6.48 10.54
CA TYR A 129 -9.42 -5.86 10.05
C TYR A 129 -10.61 -6.18 10.96
N SER A 130 -10.68 -7.42 11.43
CA SER A 130 -11.72 -7.92 12.35
C SER A 130 -11.47 -7.54 13.81
N LYS A 131 -10.44 -6.73 14.11
CA LYS A 131 -10.01 -6.32 15.46
C LYS A 131 -9.66 -7.47 16.41
N LYS A 132 -9.37 -8.66 15.88
CA LYS A 132 -8.87 -9.80 16.66
C LYS A 132 -7.39 -9.64 17.00
N GLN A 133 -6.68 -8.80 16.25
CA GLN A 133 -5.30 -8.39 16.50
C GLN A 133 -5.16 -6.89 16.30
N SER A 134 -4.25 -6.26 17.04
CA SER A 134 -3.88 -4.86 16.81
C SER A 134 -3.04 -4.73 15.53
N PRO A 135 -3.19 -3.64 14.76
CA PRO A 135 -2.23 -3.33 13.71
C PRO A 135 -0.87 -3.01 14.30
N ASP A 136 0.18 -3.32 13.57
CA ASP A 136 1.56 -2.98 13.96
C ASP A 136 1.81 -1.47 13.74
N ARG A 137 1.10 -0.86 12.78
CA ARG A 137 1.08 0.60 12.59
C ARG A 137 -0.27 1.13 12.10
N ILE A 138 -0.63 2.33 12.55
CA ILE A 138 -1.78 3.07 12.05
C ILE A 138 -1.27 4.26 11.23
N ILE A 139 -1.68 4.33 9.97
CA ILE A 139 -1.27 5.40 9.05
C ILE A 139 -2.11 6.65 9.28
N LYS A 140 -1.44 7.79 9.43
CA LYS A 140 -2.05 9.11 9.60
C LYS A 140 -2.24 9.79 8.26
N LEU A 141 -3.10 10.81 8.28
CA LEU A 141 -3.44 11.60 7.11
C LEU A 141 -2.23 12.33 6.52
N ASP A 142 -1.46 13.04 7.34
CA ASP A 142 -0.36 13.88 6.86
C ASP A 142 0.72 13.04 6.18
N GLU A 143 1.01 11.84 6.71
CA GLU A 143 1.94 10.88 6.10
C GLU A 143 1.52 10.48 4.67
N ILE A 144 0.22 10.32 4.42
CA ILE A 144 -0.30 10.01 3.08
C ILE A 144 -0.20 11.23 2.17
N LEU A 145 -0.57 12.40 2.69
CA LEU A 145 -0.56 13.64 1.91
C LEU A 145 0.86 14.02 1.48
N GLU A 146 1.86 13.87 2.35
CA GLU A 146 3.28 14.09 2.02
C GLU A 146 3.70 13.28 0.79
N LEU A 147 3.36 11.99 0.72
CA LEU A 147 3.70 11.14 -0.42
C LEU A 147 2.87 11.41 -1.68
N LEU A 148 1.60 11.81 -1.53
CA LEU A 148 0.75 12.12 -2.67
C LEU A 148 1.02 13.51 -3.27
N GLN A 149 1.53 14.42 -2.45
CA GLN A 149 1.82 15.82 -2.80
C GLN A 149 3.29 16.07 -3.11
N ASN A 150 4.23 15.18 -2.75
CA ASN A 150 5.60 15.22 -3.26
C ASN A 150 5.60 14.99 -4.78
N LYS A 151 5.52 16.11 -5.48
CA LYS A 151 5.28 16.37 -6.90
C LYS A 151 6.27 15.63 -7.83
N SER A 152 5.99 15.35 -9.10
CA SER A 152 5.47 16.25 -10.16
C SER A 152 6.23 17.57 -10.34
N ASP A 153 7.30 17.84 -9.57
CA ASP A 153 8.15 19.04 -9.68
C ASP A 153 9.53 18.71 -10.27
N ARG A 154 9.68 17.53 -10.87
CA ARG A 154 10.92 17.10 -11.55
C ARG A 154 10.75 16.80 -13.03
N ASP A 155 9.65 17.25 -13.63
CA ASP A 155 9.45 17.28 -15.09
C ASP A 155 9.37 18.73 -15.61
N VAL A 156 10.20 19.62 -15.05
CA VAL A 156 10.65 20.86 -15.71
C VAL A 156 12.08 21.12 -15.26
N SER A 157 13.05 20.54 -15.97
CA SER A 157 14.43 21.01 -16.10
C SER A 157 15.07 20.29 -17.28
#